data_AF-A0A4Q1ZR26-F1
#
_entry.id   AF-A0A4Q1ZR26-F1
#
_cell.length_a   1.000
_cell.length_b   1.000
_cell.length_c   1.000
_cell.angle_alpha   90.00
_cell.angle_beta   90.00
_cell.angle_gamma   90.00
#
_symmetry.space_group_name_H-M   'P 1'
#
loop_
_entity.id
_entity.type
_entity.pdbx_description
1 polymer ?
#
loop_
_entity_poly.entity_id
_entity_poly.type
_entity_poly.pdbx_seq_one_letter_code
_entity_poly.pdbx_strand_id
1 'polypeptide(L)' 'MGRVKVNLTLDADVVETARSLGLNMSRLAEAAIVEAAKIERNRVWRTENQPAINAYAEEVAKEGLPLAPYRSF' A
#
# COMPACT_ATOMS: atom_id res chain seq x y z
N MET A 1 -4.75 -17.77 8.76
CA MET A 1 -5.69 -17.05 7.88
C MET A 1 -6.15 -18.00 6.79
N GLY A 2 -7.46 -18.13 6.55
CA GLY A 2 -8.00 -19.03 5.53
C GLY A 2 -7.97 -18.41 4.13
N ARG A 3 -7.99 -19.26 3.08
CA ARG A 3 -8.16 -18.81 1.69
C ARG A 3 -9.64 -18.78 1.36
N VAL A 4 -10.10 -17.70 0.72
CA VAL A 4 -11.47 -17.54 0.26
C VAL A 4 -11.48 -17.57 -1.26
N LYS A 5 -12.40 -18.33 -1.86
CA LYS A 5 -12.60 -18.32 -3.31
C LYS A 5 -13.44 -17.11 -3.68
N VAL A 6 -12.95 -16.35 -4.65
CA VAL A 6 -13.66 -15.22 -5.26
C VAL A 6 -13.81 -15.48 -6.76
N ASN A 7 -14.89 -14.99 -7.36
CA ASN A 7 -15.08 -15.03 -8.81
C ASN A 7 -14.70 -13.65 -9.37
N LEU A 8 -13.88 -13.63 -10.41
CA LEU A 8 -13.37 -12.42 -11.05
C LEU A 8 -13.65 -12.50 -12.56
N THR A 9 -14.04 -11.38 -13.16
CA THR A 9 -14.15 -11.25 -14.61
C THR A 9 -12.87 -10.62 -15.13
N LEU A 10 -12.24 -11.27 -16.11
CA LEU A 10 -11.05 -10.80 -16.79
C LEU A 10 -11.29 -10.81 -18.29
N ASP A 11 -10.52 -10.00 -19.00
CA ASP A 11 -10.50 -10.02 -20.46
C ASP A 11 -10.14 -11.42 -20.99
N ALA A 12 -10.85 -11.86 -22.03
CA ALA A 12 -10.71 -13.20 -22.56
C ALA A 12 -9.30 -13.45 -23.14
N ASP A 13 -8.73 -12.47 -23.83
CA ASP A 13 -7.43 -12.58 -24.47
C ASP A 13 -6.31 -12.66 -23.42
N VAL A 14 -6.48 -11.94 -22.29
CA VAL A 14 -5.57 -12.03 -21.14
C VAL A 14 -5.59 -13.43 -20.53
N VAL A 15 -6.77 -14.03 -20.35
CA VAL A 15 -6.91 -15.38 -19.79
C VAL A 15 -6.33 -16.42 -20.75
N GLU A 16 -6.59 -16.31 -22.03
CA GLU A 16 -6.06 -17.21 -23.06
C GLU A 16 -4.53 -17.14 -23.13
N THR A 17 -3.98 -15.93 -23.18
CA THR A 17 -2.54 -15.70 -23.18
C THR A 17 -1.90 -16.31 -21.93
N ALA A 18 -2.43 -16.02 -20.74
CA ALA A 18 -1.90 -16.56 -19.50
C ALA A 18 -1.96 -18.10 -19.45
N ARG A 19 -3.03 -18.71 -19.97
CA ARG A 19 -3.17 -20.15 -20.07
C ARG A 19 -2.15 -20.76 -21.04
N SER A 20 -1.96 -20.16 -22.21
CA SER A 20 -0.99 -20.63 -23.21
C SER A 20 0.45 -20.64 -22.68
N LEU A 21 0.75 -19.71 -21.76
CA LEU A 21 2.04 -19.57 -21.10
C LEU A 21 2.16 -20.35 -19.79
N GLY A 22 1.12 -21.09 -19.38
CA GLY A 22 1.12 -21.88 -18.15
C GLY A 22 1.19 -21.04 -16.86
N LEU A 23 0.72 -19.80 -16.88
CA LEU A 23 0.81 -18.88 -15.75
C LEU A 23 -0.21 -19.24 -14.66
N ASN A 24 0.21 -19.13 -13.39
CA ASN A 24 -0.69 -19.27 -12.25
C ASN A 24 -1.44 -17.96 -12.01
N MET A 25 -2.57 -17.79 -12.69
CA MET A 25 -3.41 -16.59 -12.62
C MET A 25 -3.85 -16.23 -11.20
N SER A 26 -4.21 -17.22 -10.37
CA SER A 26 -4.63 -16.96 -8.99
C SER A 26 -3.51 -16.35 -8.16
N ARG A 27 -2.27 -16.85 -8.30
CA ARG A 27 -1.10 -16.31 -7.60
C ARG A 27 -0.73 -14.91 -8.10
N LEU A 28 -0.83 -14.67 -9.41
CA LEU A 28 -0.58 -13.35 -9.99
C LEU A 28 -1.62 -12.33 -9.54
N ALA A 29 -2.91 -12.69 -9.55
CA ALA A 29 -3.99 -11.86 -9.08
C ALA A 29 -3.85 -11.55 -7.58
N GLU A 30 -3.52 -12.54 -6.75
CA GLU A 30 -3.27 -12.35 -5.32
C GLU A 30 -2.14 -11.33 -5.08
N ALA A 31 -1.00 -11.49 -5.77
CA ALA A 31 0.13 -10.57 -5.64
C ALA A 31 -0.23 -9.14 -6.06
N ALA A 32 -0.94 -8.98 -7.17
CA ALA A 32 -1.40 -7.68 -7.65
C ALA A 32 -2.36 -7.01 -6.66
N ILE A 33 -3.32 -7.77 -6.10
CA ILE A 33 -4.27 -7.25 -5.11
C ILE A 33 -3.56 -6.86 -3.81
N VAL A 34 -2.59 -7.65 -3.33
CA VAL A 34 -1.82 -7.32 -2.13
C VAL A 34 -1.09 -6.00 -2.29
N GLU A 35 -0.42 -5.80 -3.43
CA GLU A 35 0.32 -4.56 -3.68
C GLU A 35 -0.61 -3.37 -3.83
N ALA A 36 -1.70 -3.50 -4.60
CA ALA A 36 -2.71 -2.46 -4.74
C ALA A 36 -3.33 -2.07 -3.38
N ALA A 37 -3.66 -3.07 -2.54
CA ALA A 37 -4.21 -2.84 -1.21
C ALA A 37 -3.21 -2.14 -0.29
N LYS A 38 -1.92 -2.48 -0.37
CA LYS A 38 -0.87 -1.81 0.40
C LYS A 38 -0.75 -0.34 0.00
N ILE A 39 -0.72 -0.04 -1.30
CA ILE A 39 -0.66 1.33 -1.81
C ILE A 39 -1.87 2.12 -1.34
N GLU A 40 -3.07 1.56 -1.48
CA GLU A 40 -4.30 2.26 -1.14
C GLU A 40 -4.44 2.50 0.37
N ARG A 41 -4.08 1.52 1.21
CA ARG A 41 -4.04 1.72 2.66
C ARG A 41 -3.08 2.84 3.05
N ASN A 42 -1.91 2.90 2.43
CA ASN A 42 -0.95 3.98 2.69
C ASN A 42 -1.50 5.33 2.25
N ARG A 43 -2.20 5.39 1.12
CA ARG A 43 -2.84 6.62 0.63
C ARG A 43 -3.91 7.10 1.61
N VAL A 44 -4.82 6.22 2.01
CA VAL A 44 -5.89 6.51 2.98
C VAL A 44 -5.29 6.97 4.31
N TRP A 45 -4.32 6.23 4.85
CA TRP A 45 -3.66 6.59 6.10
C TRP A 45 -3.03 7.99 6.04
N ARG A 46 -2.32 8.33 4.95
CA ARG A 46 -1.74 9.67 4.80
C ARG A 46 -2.81 10.75 4.78
N THR A 47 -3.91 10.54 4.06
CA THR A 47 -5.03 11.50 4.02
C THR A 47 -5.65 11.70 5.40
N GLU A 48 -5.93 10.61 6.12
CA GLU A 48 -6.52 10.65 7.46
C GLU A 48 -5.58 11.31 8.49
N ASN A 49 -4.27 11.08 8.37
CA ASN A 49 -3.28 11.60 9.32
C ASN A 49 -2.68 12.93 8.88
N GLN A 50 -3.10 13.49 7.73
CA GLN A 50 -2.58 14.75 7.21
C GLN A 50 -2.67 15.90 8.23
N PRO A 51 -3.77 16.07 9.00
CA PRO A 51 -3.84 17.12 10.01
C PRO A 51 -2.80 16.96 11.12
N ALA A 52 -2.59 15.74 11.60
CA ALA A 52 -1.60 15.45 12.65
C ALA A 52 -0.16 15.65 12.13
N ILE A 53 0.11 15.22 10.90
CA ILE A 53 1.41 15.44 10.24
C ILE A 53 1.70 16.93 10.08
N ASN A 54 0.71 17.72 9.66
CA ASN A 54 0.85 19.17 9.51
C ASN A 54 1.08 19.85 10.87
N ALA A 55 0.31 19.48 11.90
CA ALA A 55 0.48 20.03 13.24
C ALA A 55 1.89 19.77 13.78
N TYR A 56 2.40 18.54 13.63
CA TYR A 56 3.75 18.20 14.03
C TYR A 56 4.82 18.94 13.20
N ALA A 57 4.61 19.10 11.89
CA ALA A 57 5.52 19.87 11.04
C ALA A 57 5.60 21.34 11.46
N GLU A 58 4.47 21.95 11.84
CA GLU A 58 4.44 23.31 12.38
C GLU A 58 5.16 23.44 13.72
N GLU A 59 4.97 22.48 14.62
CA GLU A 59 5.67 22.42 15.92
C GLU A 59 7.19 22.36 15.70
N VAL A 60 7.66 21.44 14.85
CA VAL A 60 9.09 21.32 14.53
C VAL A 60 9.64 22.58 13.86
N ALA A 61 8.85 23.25 13.01
CA ALA A 61 9.28 24.51 12.39
C ALA A 61 9.42 25.66 13.39
N LYS A 62 8.58 25.69 14.44
CA LYS A 62 8.59 26.74 15.48
C LYS A 62 9.64 26.46 16.57
N GLU A 63 9.74 25.21 17.01
CA GLU A 63 10.46 24.83 18.23
C GLU A 63 11.75 24.05 17.94
N GLY A 64 11.95 23.63 16.69
CA GLY A 64 13.01 22.72 16.31
C GLY A 64 12.67 21.27 16.65
N LEU A 65 13.61 20.35 16.43
CA LEU A 65 13.41 18.94 16.75
C LEU A 65 13.44 18.74 18.28
N PRO A 66 12.38 18.19 18.91
CA PRO A 66 12.29 18.10 20.38
C PRO A 66 13.47 17.36 21.04
N LEU A 67 14.02 16.35 20.36
CA LEU A 67 15.11 15.53 20.86
C LEU A 67 16.49 15.94 20.35
N ALA A 68 16.59 17.02 19.55
CA ALA A 68 17.89 17.51 19.08
C ALA A 68 18.88 17.82 20.21
N PRO A 69 18.49 18.38 21.37
CA PRO A 69 19.41 18.66 22.46
C PRO A 69 20.09 17.42 23.08
N TYR A 70 19.53 16.23 22.88
CA TYR A 70 20.05 14.97 23.44
C TYR A 70 20.83 14.14 22.41
N ARG A 71 21.03 14.65 21.19
CA ARG A 71 21.73 13.95 20.12
C ARG A 71 23.24 13.92 20.40
N SER A 72 23.81 12.71 20.54
CA SER A 72 25.19 12.48 21.01
C SER A 72 26.20 12.05 19.93
N PHE A 73 25.93 12.35 18.65
CA PHE A 73 26.82 12.02 17.54
C PHE A 73 27.06 13.20 16.62
#